data_AF-E7GMH0-F1
#
_entry.id   AF-E7GMH0-F1
#
_cell.length_a   1.000
_cell.length_b   1.000
_cell.length_c   1.000
_cell.angle_alpha   90.00
_cell.angle_beta   90.00
_cell.angle_gamma   90.00
#
_symmetry.space_group_name_H-M   'P 1'
#
loop_
_entity.id
_entity.type
_entity.pdbx_description
1 polymer ?
#
loop_
_entity_poly.entity_id
_entity_poly.type
_entity_poly.pdbx_seq_one_letter_code
_entity_poly.pdbx_strand_id
1 'polypeptide(L)'
;MKEWFYDICQMEAYRQQQREFDDWIANAQSCGIKEFEACAKTYRAWRKEILNAFKYGLTNGPTEGFNNKIKVLKRSSYGIRNFKRFRTRILHCTS
;
A
#
# COMPACT_ATOMS: atom_id res chain seq x y z
N MET A 1 -13.34 6.55 10.27
CA MET A 1 -12.67 6.53 8.95
C MET A 1 -11.40 5.69 8.96
N LYS A 2 -10.33 6.11 9.65
CA LYS A 2 -9.11 5.28 9.77
C LYS A 2 -9.35 4.00 10.58
N GLU A 3 -9.93 4.12 11.77
CA GLU A 3 -10.21 2.97 12.65
C GLU A 3 -11.13 1.95 11.96
N TRP A 4 -12.23 2.40 11.35
CA TRP A 4 -13.11 1.52 10.56
C TRP A 4 -12.37 0.76 9.45
N PHE A 5 -11.47 1.43 8.71
CA PHE A 5 -10.64 0.74 7.72
C PHE A 5 -9.70 -0.30 8.35
N TYR A 6 -9.16 -0.02 9.54
CA TYR A 6 -8.34 -0.96 10.27
C TYR A 6 -9.14 -2.20 10.68
N ASP A 7 -10.38 -2.02 11.16
CA ASP A 7 -11.28 -3.13 11.50
C ASP A 7 -11.56 -4.01 10.28
N ILE A 8 -11.81 -3.41 9.11
CA ILE A 8 -12.00 -4.13 7.84
C ILE A 8 -10.78 -5.01 7.53
N CYS A 9 -9.57 -4.49 7.69
CA CYS A 9 -8.34 -5.25 7.45
C CYS A 9 -8.17 -6.46 8.39
N GLN A 10 -8.79 -6.45 9.57
CA GLN A 10 -8.72 -7.55 10.55
C GLN A 10 -9.90 -8.54 10.44
N MET A 11 -10.89 -8.27 9.57
CA MET A 11 -12.05 -9.16 9.42
C MET A 11 -11.67 -10.50 8.76
N GLU A 12 -12.04 -11.60 9.40
CA GLU A 12 -11.85 -12.95 8.85
C GLU A 12 -12.90 -13.33 7.80
N ALA A 13 -14.12 -12.82 7.95
CA ALA A 13 -15.24 -13.14 7.08
C ALA A 13 -15.17 -12.33 5.76
N TYR A 14 -14.54 -12.90 4.72
CA TYR A 14 -14.32 -12.22 3.44
C TYR A 14 -15.56 -11.56 2.81
N ARG A 15 -16.74 -12.20 2.87
CA ARG A 15 -17.98 -11.61 2.33
C ARG A 15 -18.39 -10.34 3.09
N GLN A 16 -18.25 -10.35 4.41
CA GLN A 16 -18.55 -9.20 5.25
C GLN A 16 -17.50 -8.11 5.02
N GLN A 17 -16.23 -8.47 5.01
CA GLN A 17 -15.10 -7.58 4.72
C GLN A 17 -15.28 -6.86 3.37
N GLN A 18 -15.71 -7.58 2.33
CA GLN A 18 -15.97 -6.99 1.02
C GLN A 18 -17.09 -5.93 1.07
N ARG A 19 -18.18 -6.22 1.80
CA ARG A 19 -19.30 -5.28 1.95
C ARG A 19 -18.88 -4.03 2.72
N GLU A 20 -18.23 -4.23 3.86
CA GLU A 20 -17.72 -3.14 4.70
C GLU A 20 -16.71 -2.27 3.96
N PHE A 21 -15.86 -2.88 3.12
CA PHE A 21 -14.93 -2.14 2.27
C PHE A 21 -15.65 -1.27 1.23
N ASP A 22 -16.73 -1.78 0.63
CA ASP A 22 -17.54 -1.01 -0.33
C ASP A 22 -18.26 0.16 0.37
N ASP A 23 -18.82 -0.09 1.56
CA ASP A 23 -19.50 0.92 2.37
C ASP A 23 -18.50 2.00 2.86
N TRP A 24 -17.30 1.59 3.24
CA TRP A 24 -16.21 2.51 3.59
C TRP A 24 -15.81 3.40 2.41
N ILE A 25 -15.66 2.84 1.20
CA ILE A 25 -15.38 3.63 -0.01
C ILE A 25 -16.51 4.63 -0.25
N ALA A 26 -17.77 4.21 -0.17
CA ALA A 26 -18.92 5.09 -0.40
C ALA A 26 -18.94 6.26 0.61
N ASN A 27 -18.74 5.97 1.90
CA ASN A 27 -18.66 6.99 2.93
C ASN A 27 -17.50 7.96 2.70
N ALA A 28 -16.34 7.44 2.30
CA ALA A 28 -15.15 8.22 2.01
C ALA A 28 -15.29 9.12 0.78
N GLN A 29 -16.06 8.70 -0.22
CA GLN A 29 -16.36 9.49 -1.40
C GLN A 29 -17.32 10.66 -1.13
N SER A 30 -18.09 10.64 -0.03
CA SER A 30 -19.10 11.65 0.27
C SER A 30 -18.83 12.40 1.59
N CYS A 31 -17.59 12.38 2.09
CA CYS A 31 -17.26 12.95 3.40
C CYS A 31 -16.97 14.46 3.38
N GLY A 32 -16.95 15.10 2.21
CA GLY A 32 -16.75 16.54 2.06
C GLY A 32 -15.30 17.02 2.21
N ILE A 33 -14.35 16.10 2.40
CA ILE A 33 -12.91 16.38 2.51
C ILE A 33 -12.24 15.92 1.22
N LYS A 34 -11.79 16.88 0.39
CA LYS A 34 -11.28 16.62 -0.97
C LYS A 34 -10.14 15.58 -1.01
N GLU A 35 -9.22 15.65 -0.06
CA GLU A 35 -8.10 14.73 0.06
C GLU A 35 -8.58 13.30 0.30
N PHE A 36 -9.63 13.16 1.11
CA PHE A 36 -10.21 11.87 1.45
C PHE A 36 -11.07 11.31 0.32
N GLU A 37 -11.80 12.16 -0.39
CA GLU A 37 -12.56 11.77 -1.58
C GLU A 37 -11.65 11.32 -2.72
N ALA A 38 -10.52 12.02 -2.93
CA ALA A 38 -9.49 11.62 -3.89
C ALA A 38 -8.84 10.28 -3.51
N CYS A 39 -8.58 10.09 -2.21
CA CYS A 39 -8.15 8.81 -1.67
C CYS A 39 -9.18 7.70 -1.99
N ALA A 40 -10.45 7.91 -1.66
CA ALA A 40 -11.53 6.97 -1.90
C ALA A 40 -11.71 6.61 -3.38
N LYS A 41 -11.53 7.59 -4.29
CA LYS A 41 -11.52 7.35 -5.74
C LYS A 41 -10.41 6.38 -6.14
N THR A 42 -9.23 6.49 -5.52
CA THR A 42 -8.11 5.56 -5.74
C THR A 42 -8.46 4.16 -5.22
N TYR A 43 -8.97 4.05 -3.99
CA TYR A 43 -9.40 2.76 -3.43
C TYR A 43 -10.47 2.08 -4.29
N ARG A 44 -11.42 2.85 -4.84
CA ARG A 44 -12.43 2.35 -5.77
C ARG A 44 -11.83 1.83 -7.07
N ALA A 45 -10.84 2.51 -7.63
CA ALA A 45 -10.16 2.09 -8.86
C ALA A 45 -9.37 0.79 -8.67
N TRP A 46 -8.76 0.60 -7.50
CA TRP A 46 -7.96 -0.58 -7.12
C TRP A 46 -8.74 -1.62 -6.32
N ARG A 47 -10.07 -1.53 -6.32
CA ARG A 47 -10.95 -2.35 -5.46
C ARG A 47 -10.69 -3.84 -5.63
N LYS A 48 -10.53 -4.29 -6.88
CA LYS A 48 -10.33 -5.71 -7.20
C LYS A 48 -9.03 -6.25 -6.58
N GLU A 49 -7.95 -5.51 -6.73
CA GLU A 49 -6.62 -5.85 -6.27
C GLU A 49 -6.57 -5.86 -4.74
N ILE A 50 -7.18 -4.87 -4.10
CA ILE A 50 -7.26 -4.77 -2.63
C ILE A 50 -8.06 -5.95 -2.05
N LEU A 51 -9.24 -6.26 -2.62
CA LEU A 51 -10.02 -7.41 -2.18
C LEU A 51 -9.30 -8.74 -2.39
N ASN A 52 -8.56 -8.89 -3.49
CA ASN A 52 -7.71 -10.06 -3.70
C ASN A 52 -6.61 -10.15 -2.63
N ALA A 53 -6.02 -9.01 -2.23
CA ALA A 53 -5.04 -9.00 -1.16
C ALA A 53 -5.64 -9.47 0.17
N PHE A 54 -6.86 -9.04 0.50
CA PHE A 54 -7.57 -9.52 1.67
C PHE A 54 -7.87 -11.03 1.59
N LYS A 55 -8.37 -11.49 0.44
CA LYS A 55 -8.77 -12.90 0.25
C LYS A 55 -7.61 -13.88 0.35
N TYR A 56 -6.45 -13.51 -0.19
CA TYR A 56 -5.30 -14.40 -0.30
C TYR A 56 -4.17 -14.06 0.68
N GLY A 57 -4.38 -13.10 1.59
CA GLY A 57 -3.38 -12.66 2.55
C GLY A 57 -2.12 -12.11 1.89
N LEU A 58 -2.25 -11.45 0.72
CA LEU A 58 -1.09 -10.89 0.03
C LEU A 58 -0.55 -9.71 0.83
N THR A 59 0.76 -9.72 1.10
CA THR A 59 1.41 -8.64 1.83
C THR A 59 2.42 -7.92 0.93
N ASN A 60 2.56 -6.62 1.14
CA ASN A 60 3.63 -5.83 0.53
C ASN A 60 4.95 -5.93 1.32
N GLY A 61 5.02 -6.77 2.37
CA GLY A 61 6.16 -6.85 3.28
C GLY A 61 7.52 -7.04 2.58
N PRO A 62 7.67 -8.00 1.64
CA PRO A 62 8.92 -8.16 0.89
C PRO A 62 9.28 -6.91 0.06
N THR A 63 8.30 -6.33 -0.65
CA THR A 63 8.45 -5.11 -1.45
C THR A 63 8.86 -3.92 -0.59
N GLU A 64 8.25 -3.76 0.58
CA GLU A 64 8.60 -2.74 1.57
C GLU A 64 10.01 -2.94 2.13
N GLY A 65 10.39 -4.19 2.41
CA GLY A 65 11.74 -4.55 2.83
C GLY A 65 12.79 -4.13 1.80
N PHE A 66 12.57 -4.45 0.52
CA PHE A 66 13.45 -3.99 -0.57
C PHE A 66 13.51 -2.47 -0.66
N ASN A 67 12.36 -1.80 -0.63
CA ASN A 67 12.30 -0.34 -0.68
C ASN A 67 13.05 0.31 0.50
N ASN A 68 12.96 -0.27 1.70
CA ASN A 68 13.68 0.24 2.87
C ASN A 68 15.20 0.04 2.73
N LYS A 69 15.67 -1.14 2.29
CA LYS A 69 17.09 -1.39 2.00
C LYS A 69 17.63 -0.37 0.99
N ILE A 70 16.90 -0.10 -0.09
CA ILE A 70 17.27 0.89 -1.11
C ILE A 70 17.30 2.31 -0.53
N LYS A 71 16.34 2.69 0.32
CA LYS A 71 16.33 4.00 1.01
C LYS A 71 17.52 4.16 1.96
N VAL A 72 17.88 3.12 2.72
CA VAL A 72 19.08 3.11 3.58
C VAL A 72 20.34 3.31 2.72
N LEU A 73 20.48 2.56 1.63
CA LEU A 73 21.60 2.67 0.70
C LEU A 73 21.71 4.09 0.13
N LYS A 74 20.59 4.71 -0.24
CA LYS A 74 20.56 6.10 -0.75
C LYS A 74 21.01 7.10 0.31
N ARG A 75 20.51 6.99 1.55
CA ARG A 75 20.89 7.88 2.68
C ARG A 75 22.37 7.77 3.02
N SER A 76 22.94 6.56 3.03
CA SER A 76 24.34 6.34 3.36
C SER A 76 25.33 6.70 2.23
N SER A 77 24.85 7.09 1.05
CA SER A 77 25.70 7.32 -0.12
C SER A 77 26.10 8.79 -0.35
N TYR A 78 25.60 9.75 0.44
CA TYR A 78 25.91 11.19 0.32
C TYR A 78 25.81 11.74 -1.12
N GLY A 79 24.85 11.22 -1.90
CA GLY A 79 24.64 11.57 -3.30
C GLY A 79 24.94 10.42 -4.26
N ILE A 80 24.09 10.24 -5.27
CA ILE A 80 24.25 9.21 -6.30
C ILE A 80 24.65 9.91 -7.60
N ARG A 81 25.93 9.81 -7.96
CA ARG A 81 26.45 10.40 -9.21
C ARG A 81 26.35 9.48 -10.42
N ASN A 82 26.21 8.17 -10.19
CA ASN A 82 26.18 7.17 -11.25
C ASN A 82 25.10 6.11 -10.95
N PHE A 83 24.04 6.11 -11.77
CA PHE A 83 22.91 5.19 -11.61
C PHE A 83 23.31 3.73 -11.80
N LYS A 84 24.23 3.43 -12.73
CA LYS A 84 24.70 2.05 -12.97
C LYS A 84 25.34 1.47 -11.71
N ARG A 85 26.21 2.24 -11.04
CA ARG A 85 26.82 1.85 -9.76
C ARG A 85 25.79 1.68 -8.65
N PHE A 86 24.78 2.55 -8.60
CA PHE A 86 23.68 2.42 -7.64
C PHE A 86 22.86 1.15 -7.86
N ARG A 87 22.46 0.86 -9.10
CA ARG A 87 21.76 -0.37 -9.48
C ARG A 87 22.55 -1.61 -9.10
N THR A 88 23.86 -1.65 -9.39
CA THR A 88 24.72 -2.79 -9.00
C THR A 88 24.73 -2.99 -7.50
N ARG A 89 24.82 -1.92 -6.70
CA ARG A 89 24.76 -2.02 -5.23
C ARG A 89 23.39 -2.49 -4.72
N ILE A 90 22.30 -2.04 -5.34
CA ILE A 90 20.96 -2.56 -5.00
C ILE A 90 20.94 -4.06 -5.21
N LEU A 91 21.25 -4.52 -6.43
CA LEU A 91 21.22 -5.95 -6.75
C LEU A 91 22.09 -6.77 -5.80
N HIS A 92 23.30 -6.30 -5.46
CA HIS A 92 24.19 -7.00 -4.53
C HIS A 92 23.67 -7.03 -3.08
N CYS A 93 23.04 -5.97 -2.59
CA CYS A 93 22.58 -5.87 -1.19
C CYS A 93 21.13 -6.35 -0.97
N THR A 94 20.41 -6.61 -2.05
CA THR A 94 19.04 -7.16 -2.03
C THR A 94 18.95 -8.57 -2.60
N SER A 95 20.09 -9.19 -2.91
CA SER A 95 20.17 -10.64 -3.18
C SER A 95 19.98 -11.45 -1.90
#